data_AF-A0A2F0AD74-F1
#
_entry.id   AF-A0A2F0AD74-F1
#
_cell.length_a   1.000
_cell.length_b   1.000
_cell.length_c   1.000
_cell.angle_alpha   90.00
_cell.angle_beta   90.00
_cell.angle_gamma   90.00
#
_symmetry.space_group_name_H-M   'P 1'
#
loop_
_entity.id
_entity.type
_entity.pdbx_description
1 polymer ?
#
loop_
_entity_poly.entity_id
_entity_poly.type
_entity_poly.pdbx_seq_one_letter_code
_entity_poly.pdbx_strand_id
1 'polypeptide(L)'
;MQINFYIKSILGFILSCILFSGQDFSIDSPRLNQFYCSEDTDLCLQLDGNELKYVSTKDISSFQFSHSGCINGVFGGDASENNFFLTVNSTTVMGVAFGNVIPAGSGTLINIESDAQLEMDCILDFSALDSNNISMVVDWGTEDGCFGLDVCLDLQENNLNYVSNSYISTFQISHDGCIDNAFGGDATANDFSLTTSSNSVFGISFSSLIPPGAGTLFVIQPGMNFSQDCFGTFAFSDSNGSNLNVGWSAASSGSGCTDLNACNYDENAFFDDGSCLYEIDCFGECGGVAVTDCLGVCGGDAEFDCQNICDGSSYLDSCGICDADPTNDDLCLTDCDGCLNGSAYIDECGNCVGGTTSDENYNCGSTPCQENWAQDCNGICNGLAYQDECGVCDEDPTNDCIQDCNGDWGGTAYINSCGICVDGNTNLENINENGYEFGMDCLGICSGDSYFDDCGICDDDTSNDNLSCS
;
A
#
# COMPACT_ATOMS: atom_id res chain seq x y z
N MET A 1 26.87 -47.41 -38.49
CA MET A 1 25.44 -47.63 -38.14
C MET A 1 25.06 -46.40 -37.34
N GLN A 2 24.77 -45.32 -38.07
CA GLN A 2 23.46 -44.66 -38.19
C GLN A 2 23.04 -43.95 -36.89
N ILE A 3 22.66 -42.67 -36.83
CA ILE A 3 22.72 -41.47 -37.69
C ILE A 3 21.94 -40.39 -36.88
N ASN A 4 22.29 -39.10 -37.07
CA ASN A 4 21.49 -37.87 -36.82
C ASN A 4 21.30 -37.34 -35.38
N PHE A 5 21.29 -36.04 -35.09
CA PHE A 5 21.38 -34.75 -35.82
C PHE A 5 21.98 -33.75 -34.76
N TYR A 6 23.12 -33.05 -34.94
CA TYR A 6 23.44 -31.87 -35.76
C TYR A 6 23.29 -30.49 -35.04
N ILE A 7 24.39 -29.72 -35.10
CA ILE A 7 24.54 -28.25 -35.22
C ILE A 7 24.93 -27.41 -33.98
N LYS A 8 26.25 -27.11 -33.97
CA LYS A 8 26.98 -25.83 -33.70
C LYS A 8 26.95 -25.24 -32.28
N SER A 9 28.09 -25.16 -31.58
CA SER A 9 29.28 -24.29 -31.80
C SER A 9 29.09 -22.87 -31.27
N ILE A 10 29.75 -22.59 -30.14
CA ILE A 10 30.69 -21.47 -29.93
C ILE A 10 30.55 -20.33 -30.95
N LEU A 11 29.86 -19.27 -30.54
CA LEU A 11 30.20 -17.83 -30.66
C LEU A 11 28.96 -17.03 -30.26
N GLY A 12 29.08 -16.09 -29.33
CA GLY A 12 28.01 -15.12 -29.09
C GLY A 12 27.87 -14.70 -27.63
N PHE A 13 28.86 -13.94 -27.14
CA PHE A 13 28.54 -12.83 -26.24
C PHE A 13 27.49 -11.95 -26.95
N ILE A 14 26.56 -11.39 -26.16
CA ILE A 14 25.54 -10.40 -26.50
C ILE A 14 24.13 -10.97 -26.81
N LEU A 15 23.17 -10.47 -26.01
CA LEU A 15 21.71 -10.40 -26.19
C LEU A 15 20.82 -11.59 -25.76
N SER A 16 20.36 -11.54 -24.51
CA SER A 16 18.93 -11.73 -24.19
C SER A 16 18.65 -11.30 -22.75
N CYS A 17 18.21 -10.06 -22.59
CA CYS A 17 17.51 -9.60 -21.40
C CYS A 17 16.31 -8.78 -21.90
N ILE A 18 15.19 -9.44 -22.22
CA ILE A 18 13.86 -8.81 -22.27
C ILE A 18 12.82 -9.85 -21.87
N LEU A 19 11.90 -9.41 -21.01
CA LEU A 19 10.60 -9.95 -20.63
C LEU A 19 10.56 -10.65 -19.26
N PHE A 20 10.40 -9.86 -18.19
CA PHE A 20 9.19 -9.94 -17.34
C PHE A 20 8.98 -8.62 -16.55
N SER A 21 7.78 -8.06 -16.72
CA SER A 21 7.00 -7.08 -15.94
C SER A 21 7.65 -5.86 -15.27
N GLY A 22 7.46 -4.71 -15.91
CA GLY A 22 6.71 -3.58 -15.33
C GLY A 22 7.16 -3.04 -13.97
N GLN A 23 8.30 -2.35 -13.96
CA GLN A 23 8.51 -1.18 -13.11
C GLN A 23 9.20 -0.11 -13.97
N ASP A 24 8.69 1.12 -13.90
CA ASP A 24 9.33 2.31 -14.47
C ASP A 24 10.71 2.47 -13.85
N PHE A 25 11.74 2.12 -14.62
CA PHE A 25 13.12 2.45 -14.30
C PHE A 25 13.46 3.65 -15.16
N SER A 26 13.32 4.85 -14.58
CA SER A 26 13.91 6.07 -15.14
C SER A 26 15.41 5.84 -15.23
N ILE A 27 15.94 5.96 -16.45
CA ILE A 27 17.38 5.86 -16.70
C ILE A 27 17.98 7.16 -16.18
N ASP A 28 18.70 7.08 -15.06
CA ASP A 28 19.57 8.15 -14.56
C ASP A 28 20.31 8.81 -15.73
N SER A 29 20.12 10.12 -15.88
CA SER A 29 20.90 10.96 -16.79
C SER A 29 22.40 10.71 -16.51
N PRO A 30 23.27 10.66 -17.53
CA PRO A 30 24.66 10.27 -17.35
C PRO A 30 25.41 11.26 -16.44
N ARG A 31 25.62 10.86 -15.18
CA ARG A 31 26.41 11.60 -14.19
C ARG A 31 27.90 11.45 -14.48
N LEU A 32 28.56 12.54 -14.84
CA LEU A 32 30.01 12.72 -14.72
C LEU A 32 30.28 14.22 -14.51
N ASN A 33 30.75 14.56 -13.31
CA ASN A 33 31.16 15.90 -12.87
C ASN A 33 30.10 17.02 -13.01
N GLN A 34 29.24 17.08 -11.98
CA GLN A 34 28.77 18.30 -11.32
C GLN A 34 27.80 19.24 -12.08
N PHE A 35 27.21 18.94 -13.25
CA PHE A 35 26.22 19.84 -13.87
C PHE A 35 25.09 19.10 -14.59
N TYR A 36 23.85 19.63 -14.50
CA TYR A 36 22.63 19.03 -15.06
C TYR A 36 22.24 19.65 -16.41
N CYS A 37 21.70 18.84 -17.31
CA CYS A 37 21.32 19.21 -18.67
C CYS A 37 19.96 18.62 -19.02
N SER A 38 19.14 19.31 -19.83
CA SER A 38 17.85 18.79 -20.29
C SER A 38 18.00 17.48 -21.08
N GLU A 39 17.05 16.54 -20.93
CA GLU A 39 17.10 15.22 -21.59
C GLU A 39 17.14 15.29 -23.13
N ASP A 40 16.74 16.42 -23.72
CA ASP A 40 16.75 16.67 -25.17
C ASP A 40 18.05 17.34 -25.68
N THR A 41 19.09 17.45 -24.85
CA THR A 41 20.33 18.17 -25.16
C THR A 41 21.42 17.25 -25.74
N ASP A 42 22.04 17.65 -26.86
CA ASP A 42 23.18 16.95 -27.46
C ASP A 42 24.52 17.40 -26.86
N LEU A 43 24.66 18.70 -26.56
CA LEU A 43 25.86 19.33 -26.01
C LEU A 43 25.47 20.29 -24.90
N CYS A 44 25.92 19.99 -23.70
CA CYS A 44 25.69 20.80 -22.52
C CYS A 44 26.98 21.52 -22.13
N LEU A 45 26.90 22.80 -21.80
CA LEU A 45 28.05 23.67 -21.55
C LEU A 45 27.96 24.32 -20.19
N GLN A 46 29.09 24.51 -19.51
CA GLN A 46 29.10 25.19 -18.23
C GLN A 46 30.44 25.90 -18.03
N LEU A 47 30.40 27.07 -17.39
CA LEU A 47 31.55 27.94 -17.20
C LEU A 47 31.99 27.88 -15.74
N ASP A 48 33.14 27.25 -15.47
CA ASP A 48 33.78 27.21 -14.15
C ASP A 48 34.98 28.16 -14.16
N GLY A 49 34.77 29.39 -13.66
CA GLY A 49 35.74 30.47 -13.71
C GLY A 49 36.16 30.81 -15.15
N ASN A 50 37.33 30.31 -15.57
CA ASN A 50 37.90 30.54 -16.90
C ASN A 50 37.88 29.27 -17.77
N GLU A 51 37.28 28.18 -17.31
CA GLU A 51 37.19 26.92 -18.04
C GLU A 51 35.77 26.75 -18.59
N LEU A 52 35.64 26.62 -19.91
CA LEU A 52 34.38 26.22 -20.53
C LEU A 52 34.33 24.69 -20.58
N LYS A 53 33.53 24.08 -19.72
CA LYS A 53 33.33 22.64 -19.61
C LYS A 53 32.17 22.18 -20.48
N TYR A 54 32.16 20.88 -20.80
CA TYR A 54 31.09 20.28 -21.58
C TYR A 54 30.74 18.86 -21.13
N VAL A 55 29.49 18.47 -21.40
CA VAL A 55 29.03 17.09 -21.48
C VAL A 55 28.32 16.92 -22.81
N SER A 56 28.68 15.91 -23.60
CA SER A 56 28.07 15.67 -24.91
C SER A 56 27.76 14.21 -25.16
N THR A 57 26.59 13.96 -25.73
CA THR A 57 26.14 12.63 -26.16
C THR A 57 26.63 12.25 -27.56
N LYS A 58 27.24 13.20 -28.29
CA LYS A 58 27.74 13.03 -29.66
C LYS A 58 29.13 13.61 -29.81
N ASP A 59 29.86 13.13 -30.80
CA ASP A 59 31.18 13.67 -31.13
C ASP A 59 31.07 15.10 -31.67
N ILE A 60 31.84 16.04 -31.12
CA ILE A 60 31.85 17.45 -31.54
C ILE A 60 32.87 17.62 -32.67
N SER A 61 32.45 18.09 -33.85
CA SER A 61 33.31 18.32 -35.01
C SER A 61 33.72 19.78 -35.19
N SER A 62 32.89 20.71 -34.74
CA SER A 62 33.17 22.15 -34.71
C SER A 62 32.26 22.84 -33.70
N PHE A 63 32.71 23.98 -33.20
CA PHE A 63 31.91 24.87 -32.38
C PHE A 63 32.23 26.34 -32.67
N GLN A 64 31.26 27.21 -32.45
CA GLN A 64 31.42 28.66 -32.49
C GLN A 64 30.47 29.32 -31.50
N PHE A 65 30.88 30.47 -30.96
CA PHE A 65 30.03 31.31 -30.14
C PHE A 65 30.44 32.77 -30.24
N SER A 66 29.49 33.66 -30.00
CA SER A 66 29.70 35.10 -29.89
C SER A 66 30.08 35.47 -28.46
N HIS A 67 30.75 36.61 -28.29
CA HIS A 67 31.00 37.18 -26.96
C HIS A 67 30.93 38.70 -26.95
N SER A 68 30.65 39.29 -25.80
CA SER A 68 30.46 40.75 -25.62
C SER A 68 31.77 41.57 -25.55
N GLY A 69 32.90 41.00 -26.00
CA GLY A 69 34.24 41.60 -25.89
C GLY A 69 35.01 41.24 -24.62
N CYS A 70 34.48 40.33 -23.81
CA CYS A 70 35.06 39.82 -22.55
C CYS A 70 36.21 38.80 -22.71
N ILE A 71 36.47 38.31 -23.92
CA ILE A 71 37.44 37.24 -24.18
C ILE A 71 38.61 37.79 -24.98
N ASN A 72 39.81 37.63 -24.43
CA ASN A 72 41.08 38.05 -25.02
C ASN A 72 41.79 36.90 -25.75
N GLY A 73 41.56 35.67 -25.31
CA GLY A 73 42.25 34.48 -25.78
C GLY A 73 41.46 33.22 -25.46
N VAL A 74 41.68 32.15 -26.24
CA VAL A 74 41.19 30.80 -25.94
C VAL A 74 42.31 29.80 -26.19
N PHE A 75 42.45 28.79 -25.33
CA PHE A 75 43.51 27.80 -25.41
C PHE A 75 43.18 26.53 -24.61
N GLY A 76 43.96 25.46 -24.79
CA GLY A 76 43.83 24.25 -23.97
C GLY A 76 42.53 23.47 -24.20
N GLY A 77 42.17 22.66 -23.21
CA GLY A 77 41.01 21.77 -23.23
C GLY A 77 41.10 20.64 -24.27
N ASP A 78 40.03 19.85 -24.34
CA ASP A 78 39.86 18.75 -25.27
C ASP A 78 39.88 19.22 -26.72
N ALA A 79 39.54 20.49 -26.98
CA ALA A 79 39.71 21.06 -28.31
C ALA A 79 41.19 21.10 -28.72
N SER A 80 42.09 21.56 -27.86
CA SER A 80 43.53 21.56 -28.17
C SER A 80 44.10 20.14 -28.23
N GLU A 81 43.66 19.24 -27.36
CA GLU A 81 44.09 17.84 -27.34
C GLU A 81 43.69 17.08 -28.62
N ASN A 82 42.51 17.40 -29.17
CA ASN A 82 42.01 16.83 -30.42
C ASN A 82 42.39 17.65 -31.67
N ASN A 83 43.38 18.56 -31.54
CA ASN A 83 43.95 19.38 -32.62
C ASN A 83 42.93 20.29 -33.34
N PHE A 84 42.02 20.91 -32.59
CA PHE A 84 41.18 21.99 -33.11
C PHE A 84 42.01 23.26 -33.29
N PHE A 85 41.78 23.95 -34.40
CA PHE A 85 42.24 25.31 -34.63
C PHE A 85 41.29 26.26 -33.91
N LEU A 86 41.77 26.86 -32.81
CA LEU A 86 41.03 27.85 -32.03
C LEU A 86 41.35 29.26 -32.54
N THR A 87 40.31 30.04 -32.84
CA THR A 87 40.41 31.44 -33.25
C THR A 87 39.51 32.30 -32.38
N VAL A 88 40.05 33.40 -31.88
CA VAL A 88 39.31 34.47 -31.21
C VAL A 88 39.40 35.73 -32.06
N ASN A 89 38.27 36.41 -32.26
CA ASN A 89 38.21 37.76 -32.80
C ASN A 89 37.55 38.69 -31.77
N SER A 90 37.21 39.93 -32.13
CA SER A 90 36.62 40.88 -31.17
C SER A 90 35.23 40.50 -30.64
N THR A 91 34.53 39.57 -31.29
CA THR A 91 33.13 39.23 -31.01
C THR A 91 32.81 37.74 -31.11
N THR A 92 33.74 36.89 -31.53
CA THR A 92 33.47 35.49 -31.89
C THR A 92 34.67 34.62 -31.59
N VAL A 93 34.39 33.46 -31.00
CA VAL A 93 35.31 32.34 -30.84
C VAL A 93 34.88 31.21 -31.78
N MET A 94 35.84 30.56 -32.40
CA MET A 94 35.61 29.42 -33.29
C MET A 94 36.65 28.33 -33.06
N GLY A 95 36.19 27.09 -32.96
CA GLY A 95 37.02 25.89 -32.92
C GLY A 95 36.65 24.94 -34.06
N VAL A 96 37.61 24.64 -34.94
CA VAL A 96 37.42 23.74 -36.08
C VAL A 96 38.60 22.77 -36.19
N ALA A 97 38.34 21.49 -36.44
CA ALA A 97 39.35 20.52 -36.84
C ALA A 97 39.10 19.98 -38.25
N PHE A 98 40.18 19.53 -38.92
CA PHE A 98 40.09 18.88 -40.24
C PHE A 98 40.21 17.37 -40.12
N GLY A 99 39.08 16.70 -39.86
CA GLY A 99 38.99 15.24 -39.80
C GLY A 99 39.19 14.63 -38.40
N ASN A 100 39.43 15.45 -37.38
CA ASN A 100 39.35 15.05 -35.98
C ASN A 100 38.03 15.52 -35.37
N VAL A 101 37.61 14.88 -34.29
CA VAL A 101 36.45 15.24 -33.47
C VAL A 101 36.86 15.20 -32.01
N ILE A 102 36.16 15.94 -31.16
CA ILE A 102 36.20 15.73 -29.72
C ILE A 102 35.17 14.61 -29.43
N PRO A 103 35.57 13.46 -28.89
CA PRO A 103 34.65 12.36 -28.65
C PRO A 103 33.50 12.74 -27.70
N ALA A 104 32.34 12.10 -27.89
CA ALA A 104 31.25 12.13 -26.92
C ALA A 104 31.77 11.74 -25.52
N GLY A 105 31.29 12.44 -24.50
CA GLY A 105 31.84 12.36 -23.15
C GLY A 105 31.75 13.70 -22.42
N SER A 106 32.59 13.88 -21.40
CA SER A 106 32.65 15.11 -20.62
C SER A 106 34.10 15.56 -20.45
N GLY A 107 34.30 16.86 -20.27
CA GLY A 107 35.63 17.42 -20.10
C GLY A 107 35.65 18.95 -20.15
N THR A 108 36.84 19.51 -20.29
CA THR A 108 37.03 20.95 -20.49
C THR A 108 37.14 21.21 -21.98
N LEU A 109 36.17 21.90 -22.59
CA LEU A 109 36.17 22.18 -24.02
C LEU A 109 37.34 23.09 -24.39
N ILE A 110 37.44 24.24 -23.72
CA ILE A 110 38.49 25.26 -23.88
C ILE A 110 38.70 26.02 -22.57
N ASN A 111 39.88 26.58 -22.38
CA ASN A 111 40.16 27.61 -21.39
C ASN A 111 40.08 29.00 -22.03
N ILE A 112 39.61 29.98 -21.27
CA ILE A 112 39.32 31.34 -21.70
C ILE A 112 40.25 32.32 -20.96
N GLU A 113 40.91 33.20 -21.70
CA GLU A 113 41.68 34.32 -21.16
C GLU A 113 40.83 35.60 -21.17
N SER A 114 40.69 36.26 -20.02
CA SER A 114 39.87 37.47 -19.83
C SER A 114 40.54 38.44 -18.85
N ASP A 115 40.28 39.75 -19.01
CA ASP A 115 40.81 40.79 -18.11
C ASP A 115 40.01 40.97 -16.81
N ALA A 116 38.82 40.35 -16.74
CA ALA A 116 37.91 40.37 -15.59
C ALA A 116 37.34 38.95 -15.35
N GLN A 117 36.71 38.75 -14.18
CA GLN A 117 35.94 37.52 -13.94
C GLN A 117 34.88 37.38 -15.05
N LEU A 118 34.85 36.22 -15.71
CA LEU A 118 33.89 35.93 -16.77
C LEU A 118 32.53 35.64 -16.14
N GLU A 119 31.53 36.41 -16.51
CA GLU A 119 30.13 36.15 -16.16
C GLU A 119 29.44 35.39 -17.30
N MET A 120 28.39 34.62 -16.99
CA MET A 120 27.73 33.75 -17.98
C MET A 120 27.15 34.51 -19.19
N ASP A 121 26.71 35.76 -18.98
CA ASP A 121 26.20 36.66 -20.03
C ASP A 121 27.29 37.11 -21.04
N CYS A 122 28.55 36.77 -20.78
CA CYS A 122 29.66 37.01 -21.70
C CYS A 122 29.53 36.22 -23.00
N ILE A 123 29.10 34.95 -22.91
CA ILE A 123 29.05 34.02 -24.04
C ILE A 123 27.64 34.00 -24.61
N LEU A 124 27.54 34.21 -25.92
CA LEU A 124 26.28 34.37 -26.64
C LEU A 124 26.25 33.43 -27.84
N ASP A 125 25.07 33.00 -28.27
CA ASP A 125 24.85 32.28 -29.53
C ASP A 125 25.78 31.08 -29.77
N PHE A 126 25.93 30.21 -28.76
CA PHE A 126 26.74 29.00 -28.92
C PHE A 126 26.11 28.02 -29.91
N SER A 127 26.90 27.49 -30.82
CA SER A 127 26.50 26.44 -31.75
C SER A 127 27.62 25.43 -31.99
N ALA A 128 27.26 24.16 -32.16
CA ALA A 128 28.18 23.09 -32.48
C ALA A 128 27.61 22.14 -33.55
N LEU A 129 28.51 21.43 -34.23
CA LEU A 129 28.16 20.39 -35.19
C LEU A 129 28.68 19.03 -34.71
N ASP A 130 27.91 17.98 -34.98
CA ASP A 130 28.33 16.61 -34.74
C ASP A 130 29.29 16.08 -35.84
N SER A 131 29.77 14.83 -35.70
CA SER A 131 30.61 14.17 -36.71
C SER A 131 29.98 14.02 -38.10
N ASN A 132 28.65 14.18 -38.22
CA ASN A 132 27.90 14.12 -39.47
C ASN A 132 27.58 15.51 -40.05
N ASN A 133 28.12 16.59 -39.45
CA ASN A 133 27.80 17.98 -39.76
C ASN A 133 26.34 18.36 -39.49
N ILE A 134 25.72 17.73 -38.50
CA ILE A 134 24.37 18.06 -38.02
C ILE A 134 24.49 19.01 -36.84
N SER A 135 23.66 20.06 -36.81
CA SER A 135 23.60 20.99 -35.67
C SER A 135 23.21 20.25 -34.41
N MET A 136 24.01 20.43 -33.37
CA MET A 136 23.74 19.89 -32.04
C MET A 136 22.72 20.77 -31.33
N VAL A 137 21.82 20.16 -30.57
CA VAL A 137 21.00 20.88 -29.58
C VAL A 137 21.92 21.25 -28.41
N VAL A 138 22.18 22.55 -28.26
CA VAL A 138 23.08 23.07 -27.22
C VAL A 138 22.25 23.65 -26.09
N ASP A 139 22.61 23.31 -24.86
CA ASP A 139 22.05 23.91 -23.66
C ASP A 139 23.17 24.31 -22.69
N TRP A 140 22.88 25.24 -21.79
CA TRP A 140 23.78 25.61 -20.72
C TRP A 140 23.46 24.78 -19.48
N GLY A 141 24.42 23.95 -19.07
CA GLY A 141 24.40 23.30 -17.79
C GLY A 141 24.41 24.36 -16.69
N THR A 142 23.41 24.34 -15.84
CA THR A 142 23.35 25.21 -14.68
C THR A 142 24.26 24.64 -13.60
N GLU A 143 25.17 25.46 -13.06
CA GLU A 143 25.71 25.20 -11.73
C GLU A 143 24.57 25.21 -10.72
N ASP A 144 24.56 24.19 -9.86
CA ASP A 144 23.50 23.85 -8.92
C ASP A 144 22.97 25.02 -8.08
N GLY A 145 21.65 24.99 -7.82
CA GLY A 145 21.01 25.78 -6.76
C GLY A 145 20.50 27.17 -7.17
N CYS A 146 19.97 27.89 -6.18
CA CYS A 146 19.32 29.20 -6.27
C CYS A 146 20.25 30.36 -6.73
N PHE A 147 21.26 30.10 -7.55
CA PHE A 147 22.24 31.07 -8.00
C PHE A 147 21.65 32.05 -9.02
N GLY A 148 21.89 33.34 -8.81
CA GLY A 148 21.35 34.42 -9.65
C GLY A 148 19.89 34.80 -9.35
N LEU A 149 19.18 34.02 -8.52
CA LEU A 149 17.85 34.36 -8.04
C LEU A 149 17.93 35.11 -6.69
N ASP A 150 17.14 36.17 -6.55
CA ASP A 150 16.94 36.85 -5.28
C ASP A 150 15.97 36.08 -4.37
N VAL A 151 15.01 35.37 -4.99
CA VAL A 151 14.07 34.47 -4.32
C VAL A 151 14.00 33.16 -5.09
N CYS A 152 14.22 32.07 -4.40
CA CYS A 152 14.16 30.72 -4.93
C CYS A 152 12.96 30.01 -4.33
N LEU A 153 12.13 29.38 -5.15
CA LEU A 153 10.88 28.75 -4.72
C LEU A 153 10.98 27.24 -4.84
N ASP A 154 10.42 26.52 -3.87
CA ASP A 154 10.29 25.06 -3.91
C ASP A 154 8.85 24.67 -3.54
N LEU A 155 8.32 23.62 -4.16
CA LEU A 155 6.96 23.16 -3.88
C LEU A 155 6.99 21.77 -3.25
N GLN A 156 6.64 21.71 -1.97
CA GLN A 156 6.58 20.46 -1.22
C GLN A 156 5.17 20.21 -0.74
N GLU A 157 4.54 19.18 -1.28
CA GLU A 157 3.12 18.90 -1.06
C GLU A 157 2.27 20.16 -1.30
N ASN A 158 1.78 20.80 -0.24
CA ASN A 158 0.97 22.02 -0.30
C ASN A 158 1.71 23.27 0.20
N ASN A 159 3.00 23.18 0.49
CA ASN A 159 3.80 24.30 0.98
C ASN A 159 4.60 24.91 -0.17
N LEU A 160 4.38 26.18 -0.46
CA LEU A 160 5.29 26.94 -1.30
C LEU A 160 6.42 27.47 -0.41
N ASN A 161 7.56 26.80 -0.46
CA ASN A 161 8.75 27.16 0.28
C ASN A 161 9.57 28.20 -0.50
N TYR A 162 10.39 28.95 0.22
CA TYR A 162 11.30 29.93 -0.36
C TYR A 162 12.63 29.97 0.36
N VAL A 163 13.67 30.37 -0.37
CA VAL A 163 14.93 30.90 0.15
C VAL A 163 15.13 32.28 -0.48
N SER A 164 15.40 33.30 0.32
CA SER A 164 15.68 34.64 -0.19
C SER A 164 16.91 35.27 0.45
N ASN A 165 17.70 35.96 -0.38
CA ASN A 165 18.82 36.79 0.05
C ASN A 165 18.43 38.25 0.28
N SER A 166 17.16 38.60 0.05
CA SER A 166 16.63 39.96 0.07
C SER A 166 15.34 40.02 0.90
N TYR A 167 14.98 41.23 1.35
CA TYR A 167 13.66 41.43 1.96
C TYR A 167 12.59 41.32 0.87
N ILE A 168 11.52 40.58 1.13
CA ILE A 168 10.35 40.54 0.23
C ILE A 168 9.32 41.54 0.76
N SER A 169 8.94 42.52 -0.06
CA SER A 169 7.94 43.54 0.25
C SER A 169 6.57 43.24 -0.32
N THR A 170 6.50 42.71 -1.54
CA THR A 170 5.27 42.28 -2.20
C THR A 170 5.55 41.08 -3.06
N PHE A 171 4.54 40.24 -3.30
CA PHE A 171 4.63 39.21 -4.32
C PHE A 171 3.30 38.98 -5.04
N GLN A 172 3.41 38.63 -6.31
CA GLN A 172 2.33 38.11 -7.13
C GLN A 172 2.83 36.83 -7.82
N ILE A 173 2.02 35.79 -7.74
CA ILE A 173 2.30 34.50 -8.35
C ILE A 173 1.13 34.15 -9.25
N SER A 174 1.38 33.99 -10.55
CA SER A 174 0.34 33.55 -11.48
C SER A 174 0.16 32.04 -11.42
N HIS A 175 -1.07 31.56 -11.63
CA HIS A 175 -1.39 30.15 -11.79
C HIS A 175 -2.54 29.99 -12.81
N ASP A 176 -2.78 28.78 -13.30
CA ASP A 176 -3.82 28.51 -14.33
C ASP A 176 -5.16 28.00 -13.76
N GLY A 177 -5.33 28.12 -12.44
CA GLY A 177 -6.53 27.70 -11.71
C GLY A 177 -6.32 26.57 -10.71
N CYS A 178 -5.09 26.07 -10.54
CA CYS A 178 -4.84 24.98 -9.60
C CYS A 178 -4.75 25.40 -8.11
N ILE A 179 -4.80 26.69 -7.77
CA ILE A 179 -4.77 27.18 -6.39
C ILE A 179 -6.15 27.70 -6.03
N ASP A 180 -6.87 27.00 -5.15
CA ASP A 180 -8.18 27.42 -4.66
C ASP A 180 -8.04 28.51 -3.60
N ASN A 181 -7.00 28.41 -2.76
CA ASN A 181 -6.70 29.37 -1.70
C ASN A 181 -5.23 29.31 -1.28
N ALA A 182 -4.73 30.37 -0.64
CA ALA A 182 -3.39 30.47 -0.07
C ALA A 182 -3.49 31.12 1.32
N PHE A 183 -2.83 30.53 2.32
CA PHE A 183 -2.91 30.98 3.72
C PHE A 183 -1.67 30.58 4.53
N GLY A 184 -1.47 31.17 5.71
CA GLY A 184 -0.40 30.77 6.62
C GLY A 184 1.01 31.17 6.14
N GLY A 185 2.01 30.41 6.57
CA GLY A 185 3.43 30.64 6.29
C GLY A 185 4.00 31.95 6.85
N ASP A 186 5.21 32.25 6.41
CA ASP A 186 5.94 33.48 6.73
C ASP A 186 5.24 34.73 6.21
N ALA A 187 4.45 34.61 5.13
CA ALA A 187 3.60 35.69 4.67
C ALA A 187 2.63 36.12 5.79
N THR A 188 1.83 35.19 6.32
CA THR A 188 0.88 35.53 7.40
C THR A 188 1.60 35.92 8.69
N ALA A 189 2.74 35.27 9.01
CA ALA A 189 3.53 35.58 10.21
C ALA A 189 4.14 37.00 10.18
N ASN A 190 4.41 37.54 8.98
CA ASN A 190 4.88 38.90 8.76
C ASN A 190 3.74 39.84 8.29
N ASP A 191 2.50 39.60 8.72
CA ASP A 191 1.33 40.46 8.47
C ASP A 191 1.00 40.71 6.98
N PHE A 192 1.39 39.82 6.05
CA PHE A 192 0.94 39.90 4.67
C PHE A 192 -0.52 39.47 4.56
N SER A 193 -1.32 40.28 3.87
CA SER A 193 -2.65 39.90 3.42
C SER A 193 -2.52 39.08 2.14
N LEU A 194 -2.89 37.81 2.20
CA LEU A 194 -2.95 36.91 1.05
C LEU A 194 -4.32 37.00 0.36
N THR A 195 -4.32 37.23 -0.95
CA THR A 195 -5.53 37.24 -1.79
C THR A 195 -5.36 36.27 -2.94
N THR A 196 -6.24 35.29 -3.03
CA THR A 196 -6.27 34.31 -4.12
C THR A 196 -7.38 34.67 -5.11
N SER A 197 -7.06 34.60 -6.39
CA SER A 197 -7.98 34.75 -7.51
C SER A 197 -7.95 33.49 -8.38
N SER A 198 -8.72 33.43 -9.46
CA SER A 198 -8.68 32.26 -10.35
C SER A 198 -7.33 32.03 -11.02
N ASN A 199 -6.49 33.06 -11.14
CA ASN A 199 -5.24 32.98 -11.93
C ASN A 199 -4.02 33.57 -11.19
N SER A 200 -4.17 34.01 -9.95
CA SER A 200 -3.07 34.63 -9.22
C SER A 200 -3.27 34.57 -7.71
N VAL A 201 -2.17 34.38 -6.99
CA VAL A 201 -2.03 34.68 -5.56
C VAL A 201 -1.26 36.00 -5.41
N PHE A 202 -1.77 36.90 -4.58
CA PHE A 202 -1.16 38.18 -4.28
C PHE A 202 -0.94 38.34 -2.78
N GLY A 203 0.27 38.69 -2.39
CA GLY A 203 0.64 38.98 -1.00
C GLY A 203 1.19 40.39 -0.85
N ILE A 204 0.59 41.16 0.05
CA ILE A 204 1.05 42.51 0.41
C ILE A 204 0.97 42.75 1.91
N SER A 205 1.98 43.42 2.47
CA SER A 205 1.90 44.05 3.79
C SER A 205 2.17 45.54 3.67
N PHE A 206 1.55 46.35 4.55
CA PHE A 206 1.76 47.80 4.62
C PHE A 206 2.64 48.21 5.80
N SER A 207 3.03 47.27 6.64
CA SER A 207 3.74 47.52 7.90
C SER A 207 4.97 46.64 8.11
N SER A 208 5.10 45.54 7.36
CA SER A 208 6.06 44.48 7.61
C SER A 208 6.66 43.99 6.28
N LEU A 209 7.82 43.35 6.38
CA LEU A 209 8.55 42.74 5.26
C LEU A 209 8.90 41.31 5.67
N ILE A 210 9.01 40.39 4.71
CA ILE A 210 9.58 39.06 4.98
C ILE A 210 11.10 39.20 4.90
N PRO A 211 11.87 38.87 5.95
CA PRO A 211 13.32 39.02 5.96
C PRO A 211 14.01 37.97 5.06
N PRO A 212 15.28 38.23 4.66
CA PRO A 212 16.13 37.19 4.05
C PRO A 212 16.20 35.95 4.94
N GLY A 213 16.17 34.77 4.34
CA GLY A 213 16.13 33.50 5.03
C GLY A 213 15.44 32.41 4.21
N ALA A 214 15.19 31.27 4.84
CA ALA A 214 14.46 30.14 4.28
C ALA A 214 13.20 29.86 5.11
N GLY A 215 12.13 29.42 4.45
CA GLY A 215 10.89 29.06 5.14
C GLY A 215 9.76 28.70 4.19
N THR A 216 8.55 28.55 4.73
CA THR A 216 7.33 28.38 3.94
C THR A 216 6.71 29.75 3.69
N LEU A 217 6.63 30.18 2.43
CA LEU A 217 6.07 31.48 2.07
C LEU A 217 4.56 31.51 2.40
N PHE A 218 3.82 30.51 1.93
CA PHE A 218 2.44 30.23 2.32
C PHE A 218 2.07 28.77 2.04
N VAL A 219 0.99 28.33 2.68
CA VAL A 219 0.35 27.02 2.46
C VAL A 219 -0.75 27.18 1.41
N ILE A 220 -0.84 26.22 0.50
CA ILE A 220 -1.77 26.16 -0.62
C ILE A 220 -2.94 25.25 -0.25
N GLN A 221 -4.16 25.71 -0.54
CA GLN A 221 -5.29 24.82 -0.72
C GLN A 221 -5.34 24.42 -2.20
N PRO A 222 -4.97 23.18 -2.56
CA PRO A 222 -4.90 22.77 -3.96
C PRO A 222 -6.31 22.65 -4.56
N GLY A 223 -6.46 23.14 -5.77
CA GLY A 223 -7.61 22.92 -6.65
C GLY A 223 -7.45 21.66 -7.49
N MET A 224 -8.23 21.56 -8.58
CA MET A 224 -8.09 20.43 -9.52
C MET A 224 -6.76 20.52 -10.30
N ASN A 225 -6.10 19.38 -10.53
CA ASN A 225 -4.84 19.26 -11.28
C ASN A 225 -3.69 20.10 -10.70
N PHE A 226 -3.49 20.04 -9.38
CA PHE A 226 -2.38 20.73 -8.73
C PHE A 226 -1.02 20.07 -9.04
N SER A 227 -0.15 20.81 -9.72
CA SER A 227 1.26 20.47 -9.99
C SER A 227 2.09 21.75 -10.15
N GLN A 228 3.42 21.63 -10.19
CA GLN A 228 4.32 22.77 -10.40
C GLN A 228 4.09 23.46 -11.76
N ASP A 229 3.70 22.71 -12.79
CA ASP A 229 3.41 23.22 -14.14
C ASP A 229 2.24 24.21 -14.20
N CYS A 230 1.38 24.22 -13.18
CA CYS A 230 0.28 25.16 -13.09
C CYS A 230 0.75 26.61 -12.85
N PHE A 231 1.94 26.79 -12.27
CA PHE A 231 2.44 28.11 -11.94
C PHE A 231 2.97 28.83 -13.17
N GLY A 232 2.62 30.12 -13.27
CA GLY A 232 3.05 30.99 -14.35
C GLY A 232 4.16 31.93 -13.89
N THR A 233 3.96 33.22 -14.11
CA THR A 233 4.95 34.25 -13.78
C THR A 233 5.03 34.55 -12.29
N PHE A 234 6.24 34.82 -11.81
CA PHE A 234 6.53 35.34 -10.49
C PHE A 234 6.89 36.83 -10.56
N ALA A 235 6.32 37.65 -9.69
CA ALA A 235 6.67 39.06 -9.55
C ALA A 235 6.82 39.40 -8.07
N PHE A 236 8.06 39.60 -7.63
CA PHE A 236 8.40 39.93 -6.26
C PHE A 236 9.10 41.28 -6.22
N SER A 237 8.97 42.01 -5.11
CA SER A 237 9.67 43.27 -4.91
C SER A 237 10.48 43.31 -3.61
N ASP A 238 11.58 44.06 -3.63
CA ASP A 238 12.40 44.33 -2.47
C ASP A 238 11.83 45.47 -1.60
N SER A 239 12.50 45.79 -0.49
CA SER A 239 12.12 46.90 0.39
C SER A 239 12.12 48.29 -0.27
N ASN A 240 12.75 48.43 -1.44
CA ASN A 240 12.82 49.68 -2.22
C ASN A 240 11.82 49.68 -3.39
N GLY A 241 11.05 48.61 -3.59
CA GLY A 241 10.15 48.43 -4.72
C GLY A 241 10.83 48.02 -6.02
N SER A 242 12.09 47.59 -5.99
CA SER A 242 12.80 47.00 -7.13
C SER A 242 12.31 45.56 -7.34
N ASN A 243 12.25 45.10 -8.60
CA ASN A 243 11.91 43.71 -8.89
C ASN A 243 13.02 42.77 -8.41
N LEU A 244 12.62 41.68 -7.76
CA LEU A 244 13.48 40.56 -7.40
C LEU A 244 13.46 39.51 -8.51
N ASN A 245 14.62 38.93 -8.81
CA ASN A 245 14.72 37.78 -9.71
C ASN A 245 14.22 36.51 -9.01
N VAL A 246 13.19 35.85 -9.56
CA VAL A 246 12.52 34.73 -8.89
C VAL A 246 12.35 33.55 -9.82
N GLY A 247 12.61 32.35 -9.31
CA GLY A 247 12.49 31.10 -10.06
C GLY A 247 12.35 29.90 -9.14
N TRP A 248 12.08 28.75 -9.76
CA TRP A 248 12.02 27.47 -9.08
C TRP A 248 13.42 26.96 -8.71
N SER A 249 13.51 26.25 -7.59
CA SER A 249 14.60 25.33 -7.31
C SER A 249 14.60 24.23 -8.37
N ALA A 250 15.78 23.83 -8.83
CA ALA A 250 15.90 22.61 -9.60
C ALA A 250 15.52 21.44 -8.66
N ALA A 251 14.74 20.47 -9.18
CA ALA A 251 14.07 19.41 -8.41
C ALA A 251 14.98 18.47 -7.59
N SER A 252 16.29 18.71 -7.56
CA SER A 252 17.28 17.94 -6.80
C SER A 252 18.36 18.80 -6.12
N SER A 253 18.21 20.12 -6.07
CA SER A 253 19.28 21.02 -5.63
C SER A 253 18.83 21.86 -4.43
N GLY A 254 19.51 21.67 -3.29
CA GLY A 254 19.15 22.28 -2.00
C GLY A 254 18.07 21.53 -1.24
N SER A 255 17.57 20.42 -1.80
CA SER A 255 16.67 19.49 -1.11
C SER A 255 17.46 18.28 -0.63
N GLY A 256 17.31 17.93 0.63
CA GLY A 256 18.03 16.86 1.31
C GLY A 256 17.61 16.82 2.78
N CYS A 257 18.10 15.89 3.57
CA CYS A 257 17.70 15.85 4.96
C CYS A 257 18.22 17.09 5.73
N THR A 258 17.30 17.91 6.24
CA THR A 258 17.63 19.12 7.01
C THR A 258 17.65 18.91 8.52
N ASP A 259 17.29 17.73 9.02
CA ASP A 259 17.33 17.41 10.45
C ASP A 259 18.75 17.03 10.90
N LEU A 260 19.33 17.87 11.76
CA LEU A 260 20.65 17.66 12.38
C LEU A 260 20.80 16.35 13.17
N ASN A 261 19.69 15.69 13.55
CA ASN A 261 19.69 14.41 14.26
C ASN A 261 19.63 13.21 13.33
N ALA A 262 19.37 13.40 12.03
CA ALA A 262 19.39 12.32 11.06
C ALA A 262 20.83 11.94 10.71
N CYS A 263 21.07 10.66 10.40
CA CYS A 263 22.39 10.18 10.00
C CYS A 263 22.78 10.57 8.57
N ASN A 264 21.83 11.01 7.74
CA ASN A 264 22.05 11.54 6.39
C ASN A 264 21.78 13.05 6.30
N TYR A 265 21.91 13.77 7.42
CA TYR A 265 21.84 15.23 7.43
C TYR A 265 22.78 15.84 6.36
N ASP A 266 22.22 16.73 5.54
CA ASP A 266 22.97 17.49 4.53
C ASP A 266 23.04 18.97 4.95
N GLU A 267 24.26 19.45 5.21
CA GLU A 267 24.49 20.84 5.59
C GLU A 267 24.23 21.84 4.45
N ASN A 268 24.14 21.36 3.20
CA ASN A 268 23.86 22.17 2.02
C ASN A 268 22.38 22.13 1.63
N ALA A 269 21.55 21.34 2.33
CA ALA A 269 20.11 21.31 2.12
C ALA A 269 19.42 22.49 2.83
N PHE A 270 18.62 23.24 2.07
CA PHE A 270 17.74 24.30 2.55
C PHE A 270 16.29 23.83 2.67
N PHE A 271 15.92 22.77 1.96
CA PHE A 271 14.59 22.20 1.90
C PHE A 271 14.66 20.72 2.30
N ASP A 272 13.72 20.25 3.13
CA ASP A 272 13.65 18.82 3.48
C ASP A 272 13.00 18.05 2.33
N ASP A 273 13.70 17.09 1.73
CA ASP A 273 13.12 16.22 0.69
C ASP A 273 12.39 15.01 1.27
N GLY A 274 12.29 14.90 2.60
CA GLY A 274 11.71 13.77 3.29
C GLY A 274 12.62 12.53 3.31
N SER A 275 13.88 12.67 2.88
CA SER A 275 14.84 11.57 2.88
C SER A 275 15.48 11.30 4.24
N CYS A 276 15.16 12.04 5.31
CA CYS A 276 15.79 11.89 6.61
C CYS A 276 15.71 10.45 7.17
N LEU A 277 16.88 9.89 7.45
CA LEU A 277 17.10 8.56 8.01
C LEU A 277 17.72 8.71 9.39
N TYR A 278 17.19 7.98 10.38
CA TYR A 278 17.62 8.10 11.77
C TYR A 278 18.35 6.86 12.29
N GLU A 279 18.23 5.75 11.59
CA GLU A 279 18.83 4.47 11.98
C GLU A 279 20.13 4.25 11.21
N ILE A 280 21.15 3.81 11.92
CA ILE A 280 22.42 3.36 11.35
C ILE A 280 22.46 1.85 11.51
N ASP A 281 22.66 1.13 10.42
CA ASP A 281 22.75 -0.32 10.45
C ASP A 281 24.08 -0.79 11.05
N CYS A 282 24.24 -2.11 11.21
CA CYS A 282 25.46 -2.63 11.86
C CYS A 282 26.75 -2.46 11.02
N PHE A 283 26.67 -2.07 9.74
CA PHE A 283 27.82 -1.71 8.91
C PHE A 283 28.16 -0.22 9.00
N GLY A 284 27.35 0.56 9.71
CA GLY A 284 27.50 2.00 9.78
C GLY A 284 26.82 2.72 8.61
N GLU A 285 25.98 2.04 7.85
CA GLU A 285 25.23 2.65 6.74
C GLU A 285 23.94 3.28 7.27
N CYS A 286 23.76 4.56 6.95
CA CYS A 286 22.56 5.30 7.32
C CYS A 286 21.35 4.79 6.51
N GLY A 287 20.28 4.40 7.19
CA GLY A 287 19.10 3.73 6.59
C GLY A 287 19.39 2.34 6.03
N GLY A 288 20.55 1.76 6.35
CA GLY A 288 20.86 0.40 5.98
C GLY A 288 19.94 -0.61 6.68
N VAL A 289 19.90 -1.83 6.14
CA VAL A 289 19.05 -2.92 6.66
C VAL A 289 19.88 -4.05 7.27
N ALA A 290 21.21 -3.90 7.36
CA ALA A 290 22.05 -4.95 7.90
C ALA A 290 21.80 -5.11 9.41
N VAL A 291 21.59 -6.36 9.81
CA VAL A 291 21.40 -6.76 11.21
C VAL A 291 22.57 -7.65 11.62
N THR A 292 22.95 -7.58 12.90
CA THR A 292 23.92 -8.52 13.47
C THR A 292 23.29 -9.90 13.60
N ASP A 293 23.97 -10.92 13.08
CA ASP A 293 23.63 -12.32 13.32
C ASP A 293 23.82 -12.72 14.79
N CYS A 294 23.51 -13.96 15.14
CA CYS A 294 23.63 -14.42 16.51
C CYS A 294 25.10 -14.59 17.00
N LEU A 295 26.10 -14.53 16.11
CA LEU A 295 27.53 -14.45 16.44
C LEU A 295 28.00 -13.00 16.60
N GLY A 296 27.12 -12.02 16.41
CA GLY A 296 27.44 -10.60 16.46
C GLY A 296 28.15 -10.09 15.20
N VAL A 297 28.12 -10.85 14.10
CA VAL A 297 28.66 -10.44 12.81
C VAL A 297 27.57 -9.68 12.05
N CYS A 298 27.88 -8.45 11.65
CA CYS A 298 26.96 -7.68 10.83
C CYS A 298 26.75 -8.32 9.46
N GLY A 299 25.50 -8.50 9.04
CA GLY A 299 25.15 -9.14 7.78
C GLY A 299 25.56 -10.62 7.70
N GLY A 300 25.85 -11.25 8.84
CA GLY A 300 26.13 -12.67 8.90
C GLY A 300 24.86 -13.52 8.70
N ASP A 301 25.07 -14.77 8.34
CA ASP A 301 24.03 -15.77 8.08
C ASP A 301 23.81 -16.73 9.25
N ALA A 302 24.46 -16.49 10.40
CA ALA A 302 24.32 -17.35 11.55
C ALA A 302 22.92 -17.22 12.17
N GLU A 303 22.21 -18.34 12.23
CA GLU A 303 20.86 -18.43 12.79
C GLU A 303 20.85 -19.22 14.10
N PHE A 304 19.88 -18.94 14.98
CA PHE A 304 19.67 -19.78 16.16
C PHE A 304 19.03 -21.10 15.76
N ASP A 305 19.64 -22.19 16.21
CA ASP A 305 19.03 -23.52 16.16
C ASP A 305 17.84 -23.61 17.15
N CYS A 306 17.09 -24.71 17.12
CA CYS A 306 15.91 -24.85 17.98
C CYS A 306 16.24 -24.94 19.50
N GLN A 307 17.52 -25.07 19.89
CA GLN A 307 18.01 -25.00 21.27
C GLN A 307 18.50 -23.59 21.63
N ASN A 308 18.30 -22.60 20.75
CA ASN A 308 18.84 -21.24 20.86
C ASN A 308 20.38 -21.21 20.86
N ILE A 309 21.02 -22.15 20.19
CA ILE A 309 22.46 -22.14 19.95
C ILE A 309 22.69 -21.54 18.56
N CYS A 310 23.47 -20.47 18.51
CA CYS A 310 23.84 -19.83 17.26
C CYS A 310 24.68 -20.77 16.37
N ASP A 311 24.28 -20.94 15.10
CA ASP A 311 24.81 -21.95 14.16
C ASP A 311 24.84 -23.37 14.77
N GLY A 312 23.91 -23.64 15.67
CA GLY A 312 23.73 -24.97 16.23
C GLY A 312 23.22 -25.96 15.19
N SER A 313 23.52 -27.24 15.39
CA SER A 313 23.17 -28.30 14.44
C SER A 313 21.80 -28.93 14.70
N SER A 314 20.99 -28.35 15.60
CA SER A 314 19.73 -28.94 16.04
C SER A 314 18.55 -28.39 15.24
N TYR A 315 17.69 -29.25 14.73
CA TYR A 315 16.52 -28.86 13.97
C TYR A 315 15.25 -29.27 14.70
N LEU A 316 14.20 -28.47 14.55
CA LEU A 316 12.88 -28.84 15.03
C LEU A 316 12.32 -29.87 14.06
N ASP A 317 12.12 -31.10 14.51
CA ASP A 317 11.53 -32.14 13.69
C ASP A 317 10.02 -31.93 13.50
N SER A 318 9.40 -32.79 12.68
CA SER A 318 7.96 -32.74 12.40
C SER A 318 7.09 -32.88 13.65
N CYS A 319 7.67 -33.37 14.76
CA CYS A 319 7.04 -33.66 16.02
C CYS A 319 7.21 -32.57 17.07
N GLY A 320 7.97 -31.52 16.74
CA GLY A 320 8.31 -30.45 17.65
C GLY A 320 9.40 -30.83 18.67
N ILE A 321 10.14 -31.92 18.45
CA ILE A 321 11.34 -32.24 19.22
C ILE A 321 12.51 -31.53 18.57
N CYS A 322 13.31 -30.90 19.41
CA CYS A 322 14.50 -30.18 18.99
C CYS A 322 15.75 -30.99 19.33
N ASP A 323 16.37 -31.62 18.34
CA ASP A 323 17.67 -32.27 18.49
C ASP A 323 18.43 -32.32 17.15
N ALA A 324 19.59 -32.99 17.14
CA ALA A 324 20.47 -33.09 15.97
C ALA A 324 20.58 -34.52 15.41
N ASP A 325 19.71 -35.43 15.87
CA ASP A 325 19.70 -36.84 15.50
C ASP A 325 18.65 -37.12 14.41
N PRO A 326 19.03 -37.09 13.12
CA PRO A 326 18.08 -37.25 12.02
C PRO A 326 17.42 -38.64 11.94
N THR A 327 17.77 -39.56 12.85
CA THR A 327 17.18 -40.90 12.90
C THR A 327 15.83 -40.93 13.61
N ASN A 328 15.46 -39.87 14.33
CA ASN A 328 14.21 -39.80 15.09
C ASN A 328 13.20 -38.77 14.54
N ASP A 329 13.56 -37.98 13.51
CA ASP A 329 12.74 -36.92 12.90
C ASP A 329 11.32 -37.35 12.45
N ASP A 330 11.11 -38.66 12.24
CA ASP A 330 9.84 -39.27 11.77
C ASP A 330 9.29 -40.35 12.73
N LEU A 331 9.83 -40.51 13.94
CA LEU A 331 9.53 -41.63 14.85
C LEU A 331 8.47 -41.33 15.92
N CYS A 332 7.64 -40.31 15.71
CA CYS A 332 6.73 -39.87 16.74
C CYS A 332 5.45 -40.69 16.76
N LEU A 333 4.96 -40.92 17.97
CA LEU A 333 3.76 -41.71 18.21
C LEU A 333 2.57 -40.98 17.57
N THR A 334 2.02 -41.55 16.51
CA THR A 334 0.74 -41.14 15.95
C THR A 334 -0.38 -41.77 16.76
N ASP A 335 -1.45 -41.00 17.01
CA ASP A 335 -2.67 -41.53 17.60
C ASP A 335 -3.51 -42.31 16.57
N CYS A 336 -4.68 -42.84 16.96
CA CYS A 336 -5.48 -43.62 16.02
C CYS A 336 -6.10 -42.82 14.86
N ASP A 337 -6.08 -41.47 14.93
CA ASP A 337 -6.54 -40.55 13.90
C ASP A 337 -5.40 -40.16 12.94
N GLY A 338 -4.20 -40.70 13.18
CA GLY A 338 -3.00 -40.34 12.42
C GLY A 338 -2.40 -38.99 12.83
N CYS A 339 -2.87 -38.40 13.92
CA CYS A 339 -2.36 -37.15 14.47
C CYS A 339 -1.08 -37.40 15.27
N LEU A 340 -0.04 -36.63 14.95
CA LEU A 340 1.23 -36.66 15.66
C LEU A 340 1.05 -36.15 17.10
N ASN A 341 1.42 -36.95 18.10
CA ASN A 341 1.13 -36.65 19.53
C ASN A 341 -0.35 -36.35 19.81
N GLY A 342 -1.26 -36.86 18.99
CA GLY A 342 -2.69 -36.68 19.19
C GLY A 342 -3.22 -37.46 20.40
N SER A 343 -4.46 -37.17 20.78
CA SER A 343 -5.11 -37.75 21.97
C SER A 343 -6.24 -38.72 21.63
N ALA A 344 -6.44 -39.04 20.35
CA ALA A 344 -7.46 -39.98 19.93
C ALA A 344 -7.09 -41.42 20.32
N TYR A 345 -8.10 -42.21 20.71
CA TYR A 345 -7.93 -43.59 21.16
C TYR A 345 -9.05 -44.49 20.64
N ILE A 346 -8.83 -45.80 20.64
CA ILE A 346 -9.83 -46.79 20.21
C ILE A 346 -10.86 -47.04 21.34
N ASP A 347 -12.15 -46.85 21.05
CA ASP A 347 -13.26 -47.14 21.97
C ASP A 347 -13.65 -48.63 22.02
N GLU A 348 -14.66 -48.95 22.83
CA GLU A 348 -15.17 -50.31 23.01
C GLU A 348 -15.88 -50.88 21.76
N CYS A 349 -16.27 -50.02 20.82
CA CYS A 349 -16.85 -50.38 19.53
C CYS A 349 -15.78 -50.55 18.43
N GLY A 350 -14.51 -50.27 18.73
CA GLY A 350 -13.39 -50.35 17.81
C GLY A 350 -13.16 -49.08 16.98
N ASN A 351 -13.83 -47.97 17.32
CA ASN A 351 -13.71 -46.70 16.62
C ASN A 351 -12.60 -45.84 17.22
N CYS A 352 -11.90 -45.08 16.39
CA CYS A 352 -11.04 -44.02 16.87
C CYS A 352 -11.90 -42.83 17.32
N VAL A 353 -11.80 -42.45 18.60
CA VAL A 353 -12.58 -41.36 19.21
C VAL A 353 -11.71 -40.47 20.09
N GLY A 354 -12.20 -39.27 20.42
CA GLY A 354 -11.44 -38.28 21.18
C GLY A 354 -10.45 -37.52 20.30
N GLY A 355 -9.71 -36.57 20.86
CA GLY A 355 -8.81 -35.72 20.07
C GLY A 355 -9.55 -34.93 18.97
N THR A 356 -9.06 -35.04 17.74
CA THR A 356 -9.53 -34.30 16.55
C THR A 356 -10.48 -35.08 15.65
N THR A 357 -10.91 -36.30 16.03
CA THR A 357 -11.69 -37.23 15.19
C THR A 357 -13.07 -36.70 14.73
N SER A 358 -13.47 -35.50 15.16
CA SER A 358 -14.75 -34.84 14.88
C SER A 358 -14.61 -33.46 14.23
N ASP A 359 -13.41 -33.06 13.81
CA ASP A 359 -13.16 -31.75 13.19
C ASP A 359 -12.84 -31.90 11.69
N GLU A 360 -13.77 -31.45 10.83
CA GLU A 360 -13.65 -31.55 9.37
C GLU A 360 -12.55 -30.66 8.78
N ASN A 361 -11.95 -29.76 9.57
CA ASN A 361 -10.97 -28.77 9.13
C ASN A 361 -9.51 -29.06 9.57
N TYR A 362 -9.24 -30.14 10.30
CA TYR A 362 -7.89 -30.48 10.72
C TYR A 362 -7.33 -31.64 9.89
N ASN A 363 -6.35 -31.34 9.03
CA ASN A 363 -5.75 -32.33 8.15
C ASN A 363 -4.65 -33.12 8.88
N CYS A 364 -5.03 -34.25 9.48
CA CYS A 364 -4.14 -35.38 9.69
C CYS A 364 -4.74 -36.63 9.04
N GLY A 365 -4.05 -37.14 8.01
CA GLY A 365 -3.91 -38.59 7.82
C GLY A 365 -5.09 -39.42 7.32
N SER A 366 -6.13 -38.81 6.75
CA SER A 366 -7.01 -39.39 5.70
C SER A 366 -7.35 -40.89 5.80
N THR A 367 -8.28 -41.22 6.68
CA THR A 367 -9.58 -41.81 6.31
C THR A 367 -10.55 -41.48 7.44
N PRO A 368 -11.64 -40.72 7.21
CA PRO A 368 -12.71 -40.65 8.18
C PRO A 368 -13.10 -42.08 8.51
N CYS A 369 -13.17 -42.44 9.79
CA CYS A 369 -13.90 -43.64 10.19
C CYS A 369 -15.28 -43.51 9.52
N GLN A 370 -15.51 -44.30 8.48
CA GLN A 370 -16.65 -44.11 7.61
C GLN A 370 -17.94 -44.27 8.42
N GLU A 371 -18.80 -43.26 8.31
CA GLU A 371 -20.26 -43.33 8.41
C GLU A 371 -20.80 -44.18 9.57
N ASN A 372 -20.87 -43.53 10.72
CA ASN A 372 -22.02 -43.54 11.63
C ASN A 372 -22.57 -44.93 12.02
N TRP A 373 -21.98 -45.50 13.07
CA TRP A 373 -22.47 -46.72 13.72
C TRP A 373 -22.96 -46.42 15.13
N ALA A 374 -23.97 -45.55 15.22
CA ALA A 374 -24.75 -45.39 16.44
C ALA A 374 -25.27 -46.76 16.92
N GLN A 375 -25.22 -46.99 18.23
CA GLN A 375 -25.91 -48.13 18.82
C GLN A 375 -27.42 -47.94 18.61
N ASP A 376 -28.11 -49.03 18.27
CA ASP A 376 -29.57 -49.07 18.31
C ASP A 376 -30.07 -48.98 19.76
N CYS A 377 -31.38 -48.89 19.98
CA CYS A 377 -31.92 -48.79 21.35
C CYS A 377 -31.69 -50.04 22.22
N ASN A 378 -31.15 -51.14 21.65
CA ASN A 378 -30.72 -52.35 22.35
C ASN A 378 -29.21 -52.39 22.63
N GLY A 379 -28.47 -51.33 22.28
CA GLY A 379 -27.03 -51.24 22.51
C GLY A 379 -26.19 -51.99 21.47
N ILE A 380 -26.77 -52.41 20.35
CA ILE A 380 -26.08 -53.10 19.27
C ILE A 380 -25.59 -52.06 18.27
N CYS A 381 -24.27 -52.00 18.06
CA CYS A 381 -23.70 -51.19 16.99
C CYS A 381 -24.29 -51.63 15.63
N ASN A 382 -24.93 -50.71 14.90
CA ASN A 382 -25.64 -50.98 13.64
C ASN A 382 -26.89 -51.87 13.75
N GLY A 383 -27.49 -51.97 14.93
CA GLY A 383 -28.81 -52.56 15.01
C GLY A 383 -29.88 -51.68 14.34
N LEU A 384 -31.01 -52.29 13.97
CA LEU A 384 -32.12 -51.60 13.29
C LEU A 384 -33.27 -51.29 14.26
N ALA A 385 -33.14 -51.60 15.55
CA ALA A 385 -34.19 -51.36 16.53
C ALA A 385 -34.28 -49.86 16.89
N TYR A 386 -35.48 -49.32 16.83
CA TYR A 386 -35.78 -47.94 17.21
C TYR A 386 -36.72 -47.93 18.42
N GLN A 387 -36.56 -46.92 19.27
CA GLN A 387 -37.46 -46.72 20.39
C GLN A 387 -38.70 -45.99 19.88
N ASP A 388 -39.89 -46.59 20.03
CA ASP A 388 -41.17 -45.97 19.70
C ASP A 388 -41.55 -44.88 20.72
N GLU A 389 -42.59 -44.11 20.43
CA GLU A 389 -43.10 -43.02 21.29
C GLU A 389 -43.71 -43.54 22.62
N CYS A 390 -43.83 -44.86 22.78
CA CYS A 390 -44.20 -45.54 24.03
C CYS A 390 -42.99 -46.11 24.80
N GLY A 391 -41.78 -45.91 24.28
CA GLY A 391 -40.54 -46.34 24.90
C GLY A 391 -40.17 -47.80 24.64
N VAL A 392 -40.88 -48.51 23.77
CA VAL A 392 -40.57 -49.89 23.36
C VAL A 392 -39.51 -49.86 22.27
N CYS A 393 -38.46 -50.65 22.44
CA CYS A 393 -37.35 -50.74 21.50
C CYS A 393 -37.49 -51.99 20.63
N ASP A 394 -37.93 -51.83 19.38
CA ASP A 394 -38.00 -52.93 18.40
C ASP A 394 -37.93 -52.45 16.94
N GLU A 395 -38.12 -53.37 15.99
CA GLU A 395 -38.00 -53.14 14.53
C GLU A 395 -39.36 -53.18 13.81
N ASP A 396 -40.47 -53.40 14.52
CA ASP A 396 -41.81 -53.64 13.96
C ASP A 396 -42.68 -52.38 14.05
N PRO A 397 -42.67 -51.49 13.03
CA PRO A 397 -43.45 -50.26 13.03
C PRO A 397 -44.97 -50.49 13.03
N THR A 398 -45.43 -51.74 12.96
CA THR A 398 -46.87 -52.06 13.03
C THR A 398 -47.40 -52.17 14.45
N ASN A 399 -46.51 -52.28 15.44
CA ASN A 399 -46.87 -52.33 16.86
C ASN A 399 -46.72 -50.96 17.56
N ASP A 400 -46.17 -49.96 16.86
CA ASP A 400 -46.04 -48.58 17.32
C ASP A 400 -47.38 -48.07 17.86
N CYS A 401 -47.36 -47.58 19.09
CA CYS A 401 -48.56 -47.09 19.73
C CYS A 401 -49.12 -45.83 19.05
N ILE A 402 -50.43 -45.63 19.15
CA ILE A 402 -51.13 -44.47 18.56
C ILE A 402 -51.54 -43.53 19.68
N GLN A 403 -51.55 -42.21 19.42
CA GLN A 403 -52.10 -41.23 20.35
C GLN A 403 -53.61 -41.38 20.53
N ASP A 404 -54.06 -41.30 21.77
CA ASP A 404 -55.47 -41.15 22.11
C ASP A 404 -55.97 -39.72 21.83
N CYS A 405 -57.26 -39.43 22.03
CA CYS A 405 -57.80 -38.09 21.71
C CYS A 405 -57.26 -36.96 22.62
N ASN A 406 -56.60 -37.29 23.73
CA ASN A 406 -55.97 -36.35 24.66
C ASN A 406 -54.50 -36.10 24.30
N GLY A 407 -53.99 -36.77 23.26
CA GLY A 407 -52.60 -36.66 22.80
C GLY A 407 -51.63 -37.60 23.52
N ASP A 408 -52.13 -38.54 24.33
CA ASP A 408 -51.29 -39.48 25.05
C ASP A 408 -51.00 -40.71 24.16
N TRP A 409 -49.72 -40.95 23.85
CA TRP A 409 -49.26 -42.13 23.10
C TRP A 409 -49.58 -43.41 23.88
N GLY A 410 -50.37 -44.32 23.28
CA GLY A 410 -50.85 -45.53 23.94
C GLY A 410 -51.95 -45.31 24.98
N GLY A 411 -52.56 -44.11 25.02
CA GLY A 411 -53.61 -43.75 25.96
C GLY A 411 -54.98 -44.40 25.69
N THR A 412 -55.96 -44.10 26.55
CA THR A 412 -57.32 -44.71 26.51
C THR A 412 -58.45 -43.70 26.27
N ALA A 413 -58.15 -42.40 26.17
CA ALA A 413 -59.17 -41.38 25.94
C ALA A 413 -59.78 -41.51 24.54
N TYR A 414 -61.11 -41.32 24.44
CA TYR A 414 -61.81 -41.42 23.15
C TYR A 414 -62.85 -40.30 22.97
N ILE A 415 -63.23 -40.07 21.71
CA ILE A 415 -64.24 -39.07 21.35
C ILE A 415 -65.64 -39.65 21.57
N ASN A 416 -66.45 -39.00 22.41
CA ASN A 416 -67.84 -39.37 22.64
C ASN A 416 -68.80 -38.89 21.53
N SER A 417 -70.10 -39.17 21.68
CA SER A 417 -71.11 -38.84 20.65
C SER A 417 -71.29 -37.33 20.44
N CYS A 418 -70.88 -36.49 21.40
CA CYS A 418 -70.88 -35.04 21.30
C CYS A 418 -69.57 -34.45 20.73
N GLY A 419 -68.63 -35.30 20.33
CA GLY A 419 -67.35 -34.84 19.77
C GLY A 419 -66.34 -34.39 20.82
N ILE A 420 -66.57 -34.71 22.11
CA ILE A 420 -65.69 -34.34 23.21
C ILE A 420 -64.78 -35.52 23.55
N CYS A 421 -63.50 -35.23 23.80
CA CYS A 421 -62.55 -36.22 24.31
C CYS A 421 -62.80 -36.47 25.79
N VAL A 422 -63.10 -37.72 26.15
CA VAL A 422 -63.46 -38.15 27.50
C VAL A 422 -62.67 -39.40 27.90
N ASP A 423 -62.69 -39.72 29.19
CA ASP A 423 -61.96 -40.81 29.83
C ASP A 423 -60.42 -40.63 29.75
N GLY A 424 -59.65 -41.66 30.10
CA GLY A 424 -58.19 -41.59 30.13
C GLY A 424 -57.68 -40.48 31.05
N ASN A 425 -56.70 -39.69 30.59
CA ASN A 425 -56.13 -38.58 31.36
C ASN A 425 -56.85 -37.22 31.16
N THR A 426 -58.02 -37.21 30.51
CA THR A 426 -58.78 -35.95 30.29
C THR A 426 -59.39 -35.38 31.58
N ASN A 427 -59.52 -36.22 32.63
CA ASN A 427 -60.31 -35.96 33.84
C ASN A 427 -61.81 -35.68 33.55
N LEU A 428 -62.31 -36.07 32.39
CA LEU A 428 -63.72 -35.95 32.01
C LEU A 428 -64.34 -37.35 31.94
N GLU A 429 -65.24 -37.69 32.85
CA GLU A 429 -66.02 -38.93 32.72
C GLU A 429 -67.08 -38.76 31.63
N ASN A 430 -67.28 -39.79 30.78
CA ASN A 430 -68.22 -39.69 29.67
C ASN A 430 -69.68 -39.52 30.13
N ILE A 431 -70.04 -39.91 31.36
CA ILE A 431 -71.42 -39.87 31.86
C ILE A 431 -71.49 -38.97 33.09
N ASN A 432 -72.42 -38.00 33.08
CA ASN A 432 -72.65 -37.12 34.22
C ASN A 432 -73.54 -37.78 35.30
N GLU A 433 -73.71 -37.11 36.44
CA GLU A 433 -74.50 -37.60 37.58
C GLU A 433 -75.99 -37.87 37.26
N ASN A 434 -76.51 -37.28 36.19
CA ASN A 434 -77.88 -37.47 35.72
C ASN A 434 -78.01 -38.56 34.64
N GLY A 435 -76.90 -39.24 34.29
CA GLY A 435 -76.88 -40.35 33.34
C GLY A 435 -76.79 -39.96 31.86
N TYR A 436 -76.50 -38.69 31.56
CA TYR A 436 -76.34 -38.18 30.20
C TYR A 436 -74.86 -38.09 29.81
N GLU A 437 -74.55 -38.20 28.51
CA GLU A 437 -73.16 -38.04 28.06
C GLU A 437 -72.64 -36.63 28.32
N PHE A 438 -71.35 -36.51 28.64
CA PHE A 438 -70.71 -35.23 28.87
C PHE A 438 -70.82 -34.35 27.63
N GLY A 439 -71.39 -33.16 27.81
CA GLY A 439 -71.70 -32.21 26.74
C GLY A 439 -73.15 -32.27 26.23
N MET A 440 -73.99 -33.20 26.70
CA MET A 440 -75.43 -33.18 26.43
C MET A 440 -76.21 -32.32 27.43
N ASP A 441 -77.25 -31.66 26.96
CA ASP A 441 -78.29 -31.05 27.77
C ASP A 441 -79.26 -32.11 28.34
N CYS A 442 -80.23 -31.73 29.17
CA CYS A 442 -81.15 -32.70 29.77
C CYS A 442 -82.13 -33.36 28.77
N LEU A 443 -82.24 -32.85 27.54
CA LEU A 443 -82.98 -33.45 26.43
C LEU A 443 -82.11 -34.42 25.61
N GLY A 444 -80.83 -34.58 25.95
CA GLY A 444 -79.88 -35.45 25.25
C GLY A 444 -79.31 -34.82 23.98
N ILE A 445 -79.37 -33.49 23.85
CA ILE A 445 -78.83 -32.74 22.71
C ILE A 445 -77.45 -32.19 23.09
N CYS A 446 -76.43 -32.51 22.29
CA CYS A 446 -75.09 -31.98 22.49
C CYS A 446 -75.08 -30.44 22.39
N SER A 447 -74.53 -29.77 23.41
CA SER A 447 -74.52 -28.31 23.55
C SER A 447 -75.91 -27.65 23.48
N GLY A 448 -76.97 -28.38 23.87
CA GLY A 448 -78.29 -27.79 24.03
C GLY A 448 -78.39 -26.90 25.28
N ASP A 449 -79.42 -26.07 25.32
CA ASP A 449 -79.60 -25.06 26.36
C ASP A 449 -80.57 -25.50 27.47
N SER A 450 -81.16 -26.70 27.39
CA SER A 450 -82.14 -27.18 28.37
C SER A 450 -81.48 -27.72 29.64
N TYR A 451 -81.99 -27.33 30.81
CA TYR A 451 -81.53 -27.82 32.11
C TYR A 451 -82.69 -28.30 32.98
N PHE A 452 -82.38 -29.09 34.00
CA PHE A 452 -83.37 -29.46 35.02
C PHE A 452 -83.62 -28.27 35.94
N ASP A 453 -84.87 -27.85 36.06
CA ASP A 453 -85.30 -26.89 37.07
C ASP A 453 -85.31 -27.51 38.49
N ASP A 454 -85.60 -26.70 39.52
CA ASP A 454 -85.75 -27.16 40.91
C ASP A 454 -86.92 -28.15 41.10
N CYS A 455 -87.80 -28.28 40.09
CA CYS A 455 -88.90 -29.23 40.02
C CYS A 455 -88.52 -30.55 39.31
N GLY A 456 -87.31 -30.66 38.75
CA GLY A 456 -86.84 -31.80 37.97
C GLY A 456 -87.44 -31.91 36.58
N ILE A 457 -88.03 -30.83 36.05
CA ILE A 457 -88.50 -30.72 34.67
C ILE A 457 -87.34 -30.22 33.81
N CYS A 458 -87.14 -30.88 32.68
CA CYS A 458 -86.13 -30.51 31.70
C CYS A 458 -86.75 -29.63 30.61
N ASP A 459 -86.43 -28.34 30.62
CA ASP A 459 -86.78 -27.39 29.56
C ASP A 459 -85.77 -26.21 29.51
N ASP A 460 -86.04 -25.19 28.68
CA ASP A 460 -85.26 -23.96 28.56
C ASP A 460 -86.02 -22.71 29.06
N ASP A 461 -87.16 -22.90 29.74
CA ASP A 461 -88.06 -21.84 30.17
C ASP A 461 -87.74 -21.34 31.59
N THR A 462 -86.80 -20.39 31.66
CA THR A 462 -86.39 -19.72 32.91
C THR A 462 -87.52 -19.11 33.77
N SER A 463 -88.75 -19.00 33.24
CA SER A 463 -89.89 -18.44 33.97
C SER A 463 -90.50 -19.41 35.00
N ASN A 464 -90.21 -20.71 34.89
CA ASN A 464 -90.75 -21.73 35.78
C ASN A 464 -89.72 -22.28 36.80
N ASP A 465 -88.44 -21.94 36.66
CA ASP A 465 -87.32 -22.45 37.46
C ASP A 465 -87.45 -22.38 38.99
N ASN A 466 -88.23 -21.45 39.52
CA ASN A 466 -88.30 -21.14 40.95
C ASN A 466 -89.75 -20.93 41.44
N LEU A 467 -90.72 -21.49 40.72
CA LEU A 467 -92.11 -21.56 41.17
C LEU A 467 -92.29 -22.86 41.98
N SER A 468 -92.96 -22.77 43.12
CA SER A 468 -93.27 -23.95 43.96
C SER A 468 -94.03 -24.99 43.13
N CYS A 469 -93.36 -26.09 42.81
CA CYS A 469 -93.84 -27.18 41.96
C CYS A 469 -95.22 -27.66 42.43
N SER A 470 -96.27 -27.41 41.64
CA SER A 470 -97.66 -27.77 41.96
C SER A 470 -98.18 -28.87 41.05
#